data_AF-A0A323VTD5-F1
#
_entry.id   AF-A0A323VTD5-F1
#
_cell.length_a   1.000
_cell.length_b   1.000
_cell.length_c   1.000
_cell.angle_alpha   90.00
_cell.angle_beta   90.00
_cell.angle_gamma   90.00
#
_symmetry.space_group_name_H-M   'P 1'
#
loop_
_entity.id
_entity.type
_entity.pdbx_description
1 polymer ?
#
loop_
_entity_poly.entity_id
_entity_poly.type
_entity_poly.pdbx_seq_one_letter_code
_entity_poly.pdbx_strand_id
1 'polypeptide(L)'
;MLGDWREMVTDAALTAAVGPEVLARARPLVARSVLDVRLAEDARRLTGLVQGEGPEPYRTIVVRTDGGRVGWAGACTCPVGDDCEHAVAVLLSLRPSVLAAPGGRLRGHAAAPG
;
A
#
# COMPACT_ATOMS: atom_id res chain seq x y z
N MET A 1 13.15 -8.59 -1.14
CA MET A 1 13.99 -7.45 -1.58
C MET A 1 13.06 -6.31 -2.01
N LEU A 2 13.47 -5.04 -2.01
CA LEU A 2 12.60 -3.96 -2.54
C LEU A 2 12.27 -4.14 -4.04
N GLY A 3 13.08 -4.93 -4.76
CA GLY A 3 12.81 -5.32 -6.15
C GLY A 3 11.47 -6.03 -6.34
N ASP A 4 11.04 -6.87 -5.39
CA ASP A 4 9.79 -7.62 -5.47
C ASP A 4 8.59 -6.65 -5.49
N TRP A 5 8.63 -5.60 -4.67
CA TRP A 5 7.59 -4.56 -4.66
C TRP A 5 7.54 -3.77 -5.95
N ARG A 6 8.68 -3.50 -6.59
CA ARG A 6 8.75 -2.70 -7.81
C ARG A 6 7.92 -3.29 -8.94
N GLU A 7 7.90 -4.62 -9.08
CA GLU A 7 7.11 -5.31 -10.09
C GLU A 7 5.61 -5.29 -9.76
N MET A 8 5.27 -5.50 -8.48
CA MET A 8 3.89 -5.57 -8.00
C MET A 8 3.16 -4.23 -8.01
N VAL A 9 3.87 -3.10 -7.86
CA VAL A 9 3.25 -1.77 -7.82
C VAL A 9 3.11 -1.11 -9.18
N THR A 10 3.37 -1.80 -10.30
CA THR A 10 3.12 -1.22 -11.63
C THR A 10 1.62 -1.05 -11.90
N ASP A 11 1.24 -0.12 -12.80
CA ASP A 11 -0.16 0.05 -13.18
C ASP A 11 -0.74 -1.23 -13.79
N ALA A 12 0.03 -1.95 -14.60
CA ALA A 12 -0.38 -3.21 -15.20
C ALA A 12 -0.61 -4.30 -14.14
N ALA A 13 0.31 -4.47 -13.20
CA ALA A 13 0.18 -5.46 -12.13
C ALA A 13 -1.03 -5.15 -11.22
N LEU A 14 -1.20 -3.89 -10.81
CA LEU A 14 -2.34 -3.49 -9.98
C LEU A 14 -3.67 -3.57 -10.74
N THR A 15 -3.71 -3.25 -12.03
CA THR A 15 -4.92 -3.42 -12.85
C THR A 15 -5.29 -4.90 -12.96
N ALA A 16 -4.31 -5.78 -13.16
CA ALA A 16 -4.53 -7.23 -13.20
C ALA A 16 -4.95 -7.80 -11.83
N ALA A 17 -4.54 -7.15 -10.74
CA ALA A 17 -4.87 -7.52 -9.36
C ALA A 17 -6.33 -7.23 -8.99
N VAL A 18 -6.73 -5.96 -9.15
CA VAL A 18 -7.94 -5.41 -8.54
C VAL A 18 -8.91 -4.80 -9.54
N GLY A 19 -8.55 -4.81 -10.83
CA GLY A 19 -9.32 -4.15 -11.89
C GLY A 19 -9.00 -2.65 -12.03
N PRO A 20 -9.30 -2.06 -13.20
CA PRO A 20 -8.98 -0.67 -13.48
C PRO A 20 -9.79 0.32 -12.63
N GLU A 21 -11.00 -0.02 -12.21
CA GLU A 21 -11.87 0.84 -11.41
C GLU A 21 -11.31 1.06 -10.00
N VAL A 22 -10.83 0.00 -9.34
CA VAL A 22 -10.22 0.09 -8.01
C VAL A 22 -8.92 0.89 -8.08
N LEU A 23 -8.09 0.65 -9.10
CA LEU A 23 -6.87 1.42 -9.31
C LEU A 23 -7.17 2.91 -9.55
N ALA A 24 -8.20 3.23 -10.34
CA ALA A 24 -8.61 4.60 -10.59
C ALA A 24 -9.04 5.32 -9.32
N ARG A 25 -9.78 4.65 -8.43
CA ARG A 25 -10.21 5.19 -7.12
C ARG A 25 -9.05 5.34 -6.14
N ALA A 26 -8.07 4.43 -6.17
CA ALA A 26 -6.92 4.46 -5.27
C ALA A 26 -5.97 5.64 -5.53
N ARG A 27 -5.75 5.99 -6.80
CA ARG A 27 -4.80 7.05 -7.21
C ARG A 27 -4.97 8.39 -6.47
N PRO A 28 -6.16 9.03 -6.44
CA PRO A 28 -6.32 10.30 -5.76
C PRO A 28 -6.14 10.21 -4.23
N LEU A 29 -6.33 9.03 -3.62
CA LEU A 29 -6.17 8.86 -2.18
C LEU A 29 -4.72 9.01 -1.72
N VAL A 30 -3.75 8.65 -2.56
CA VAL A 30 -2.32 8.74 -2.25
C VAL A 30 -1.94 10.15 -1.77
N ALA A 31 -2.47 11.18 -2.43
CA ALA A 31 -2.18 12.57 -2.10
C ALA A 31 -3.16 13.19 -1.10
N ARG A 32 -4.40 12.68 -1.02
CA ARG A 32 -5.49 13.35 -0.29
C ARG A 32 -5.84 12.70 1.06
N SER A 33 -5.62 11.40 1.17
CA SER A 33 -6.24 10.58 2.22
C SER A 33 -5.28 9.64 2.92
N VAL A 34 -4.15 9.28 2.31
CA VAL A 34 -3.13 8.47 2.99
C VAL A 34 -2.40 9.34 4.02
N LEU A 35 -2.58 9.01 5.30
CA LEU A 35 -2.03 9.77 6.43
C LEU A 35 -0.66 9.24 6.87
N ASP A 36 -0.48 7.93 6.77
CA ASP A 36 0.74 7.25 7.20
C ASP A 36 0.96 5.96 6.42
N VAL A 37 2.23 5.64 6.15
CA VAL A 37 2.67 4.39 5.54
C VAL A 37 3.99 3.97 6.17
N ARG A 38 4.03 2.74 6.67
CA ARG A 38 5.24 2.11 7.18
C ARG A 38 5.48 0.78 6.48
N LEU A 39 6.68 0.63 5.93
CA LEU A 39 7.20 -0.66 5.47
C LEU A 39 7.96 -1.30 6.62
N ALA A 40 7.66 -2.56 6.94
CA ALA A 40 8.39 -3.33 7.92
C ALA A 40 9.85 -3.57 7.49
N GLU A 41 10.74 -3.76 8.46
CA GLU A 41 12.19 -3.96 8.22
C GLU A 41 12.50 -5.15 7.31
N ASP A 42 11.67 -6.20 7.34
CA ASP A 42 11.79 -7.38 6.49
C ASP A 42 11.30 -7.16 5.04
N ALA A 43 10.80 -5.95 4.75
CA ALA A 43 10.15 -5.56 3.52
C ALA A 43 9.05 -6.54 3.06
N ARG A 44 8.39 -7.27 3.98
CA ARG A 44 7.27 -8.19 3.67
C ARG A 44 5.91 -7.60 3.99
N ARG A 45 5.84 -6.55 4.81
CA ARG A 45 4.58 -5.98 5.28
C ARG A 45 4.57 -4.47 5.21
N LEU A 46 3.47 -3.93 4.73
CA LEU A 46 3.08 -2.54 4.82
C LEU A 46 1.96 -2.38 5.82
N THR A 47 2.01 -1.30 6.58
CA THR A 47 0.87 -0.80 7.34
C THR A 47 0.60 0.63 6.91
N GLY A 48 -0.66 1.02 6.86
CA GLY A 48 -1.03 2.40 6.59
C GLY A 48 -2.31 2.83 7.29
N LEU A 49 -2.48 4.14 7.36
CA LEU A 49 -3.69 4.81 7.81
C LEU A 49 -4.24 5.62 6.65
N VAL A 50 -5.51 5.40 6.31
CA VAL A 50 -6.16 6.08 5.18
C VAL A 50 -7.47 6.70 5.66
N GLN A 51 -7.56 8.03 5.56
CA GLN A 51 -8.77 8.77 5.89
C GLN A 51 -9.90 8.41 4.91
N GLY A 52 -10.97 7.85 5.44
CA GLY A 52 -12.21 7.58 4.70
C GLY A 52 -13.31 8.60 5.03
N GLU A 53 -14.56 8.20 4.82
CA GLU A 53 -15.74 9.01 5.16
C GLU A 53 -16.04 9.04 6.67
N GLY A 54 -15.58 8.02 7.40
CA GLY A 54 -15.77 7.93 8.85
C GLY A 54 -14.83 8.84 9.65
N PRO A 55 -15.13 9.08 10.94
CA PRO A 55 -14.29 9.90 11.81
C PRO A 55 -12.92 9.28 12.07
N GLU A 56 -12.85 7.94 12.09
CA GLU A 56 -11.61 7.20 12.30
C GLU A 56 -10.98 6.77 10.96
N PRO A 57 -9.66 6.99 10.75
CA PRO A 57 -8.97 6.48 9.58
C PRO A 57 -9.02 4.95 9.50
N TYR A 58 -9.16 4.42 8.29
CA TYR A 58 -9.08 2.99 8.07
C TYR A 58 -7.64 2.50 8.25
N ARG A 59 -7.49 1.40 9.00
CA ARG A 59 -6.23 0.69 9.14
C ARG A 59 -6.09 -0.29 7.98
N THR A 60 -4.94 -0.21 7.32
CA THR A 60 -4.62 -1.04 6.17
C THR A 60 -3.35 -1.82 6.46
N ILE A 61 -3.36 -3.10 6.11
CA ILE A 61 -2.19 -3.97 6.13
C ILE A 61 -2.06 -4.56 4.74
N VAL A 62 -0.87 -4.52 4.15
CA VAL A 62 -0.57 -5.24 2.91
C VAL A 62 0.62 -6.14 3.14
N VAL A 63 0.49 -7.42 2.84
CA VAL A 63 1.56 -8.41 3.00
C VAL A 63 1.97 -8.95 1.65
N ARG A 64 3.27 -9.17 1.47
CA ARG A 64 3.79 -9.94 0.35
C ARG A 64 3.43 -11.41 0.56
N THR A 65 2.94 -12.05 -0.49
CA THR A 65 2.67 -13.48 -0.51
C THR A 65 3.72 -14.17 -1.36
N ASP A 66 4.21 -15.33 -0.91
CA ASP A 66 5.16 -16.15 -1.69
C ASP A 66 4.42 -17.00 -2.77
N GLY A 67 3.12 -16.76 -2.98
CA GLY A 67 2.27 -17.46 -3.95
C GLY A 67 0.98 -16.69 -4.27
N GLY A 68 0.31 -17.08 -5.37
CA GLY A 68 -0.86 -16.37 -5.94
C GLY A 68 -0.51 -15.53 -7.17
N ARG A 69 -1.52 -15.10 -7.94
CA ARG A 69 -1.32 -14.40 -9.24
C ARG A 69 -0.67 -13.01 -9.09
N VAL A 70 -0.79 -12.40 -7.91
CA VAL A 70 -0.51 -10.97 -7.70
C VAL A 70 0.70 -10.69 -6.79
N GLY A 71 1.11 -11.66 -5.96
CA GLY A 71 2.26 -11.55 -5.05
C GLY A 71 2.01 -10.75 -3.76
N TRP A 72 0.79 -10.29 -3.51
CA TRP A 72 0.41 -9.61 -2.26
C TRP A 72 -1.06 -9.84 -1.92
N ALA A 73 -1.41 -9.57 -0.67
CA ALA A 73 -2.79 -9.50 -0.18
C ALA A 73 -2.93 -8.30 0.77
N GLY A 74 -4.01 -7.55 0.62
CA GLY A 74 -4.34 -6.38 1.42
C GLY A 74 -5.58 -6.61 2.27
N ALA A 75 -5.51 -6.23 3.54
CA ALA A 75 -6.65 -6.18 4.44
C ALA A 75 -6.86 -4.74 4.90
N CYS A 76 -8.11 -4.27 4.87
CA CYS A 76 -8.48 -2.94 5.32
C CYS A 76 -9.68 -3.00 6.25
N THR A 77 -9.73 -2.11 7.25
CA THR A 77 -10.90 -2.00 8.14
C THR A 77 -12.07 -1.22 7.52
N CYS A 78 -12.02 -0.90 6.22
CA CYS A 78 -13.13 -0.24 5.54
C CYS A 78 -14.27 -1.25 5.24
N PRO A 79 -15.49 -0.77 4.91
CA PRO A 79 -16.62 -1.65 4.60
C PRO A 79 -16.40 -2.61 3.42
N VAL A 80 -15.46 -2.30 2.52
CA VAL A 80 -15.11 -3.18 1.39
C VAL A 80 -14.21 -4.34 1.83
N GLY A 81 -13.34 -4.12 2.82
CA GLY A 81 -12.41 -5.12 3.32
C GLY A 81 -11.18 -5.31 2.44
N ASP A 82 -10.98 -6.53 1.96
CA ASP A 82 -9.75 -6.96 1.30
C ASP A 82 -9.54 -6.30 -0.06
N ASP A 83 -8.27 -6.03 -0.38
CA ASP A 83 -7.79 -5.49 -1.67
C ASP A 83 -8.53 -4.24 -2.19
N CYS A 84 -9.17 -3.49 -1.29
CA CYS A 84 -9.89 -2.27 -1.62
C CYS A 84 -8.95 -1.13 -2.08
N GLU A 85 -9.52 -0.04 -2.58
CA GLU A 85 -8.74 1.14 -3.00
C GLU A 85 -7.85 1.74 -1.90
N HIS A 86 -8.20 1.59 -0.61
CA HIS A 86 -7.35 2.05 0.48
C HIS A 86 -6.09 1.17 0.62
N ALA A 87 -6.22 -0.15 0.43
CA ALA A 87 -5.10 -1.07 0.38
C ALA A 87 -4.18 -0.76 -0.81
N VAL A 88 -4.77 -0.53 -1.98
CA VAL A 88 -4.04 -0.15 -3.19
C VAL A 88 -3.40 1.23 -3.05
N ALA A 89 -4.03 2.19 -2.39
CA ALA A 89 -3.45 3.51 -2.15
C ALA A 89 -2.18 3.41 -1.27
N VAL A 90 -2.20 2.58 -0.22
CA VAL A 90 -1.02 2.30 0.61
C VAL A 90 0.10 1.66 -0.22
N LEU A 91 -0.23 0.73 -1.12
CA LEU A 91 0.75 0.16 -2.06
C LEU A 91 1.34 1.20 -3.02
N LEU A 92 0.50 2.06 -3.60
CA LEU A 92 0.93 3.11 -4.52
C LEU A 92 1.89 4.11 -3.86
N SER A 93 1.71 4.39 -2.57
CA SER A 93 2.61 5.23 -1.79
C SER A 93 4.04 4.69 -1.69
N LEU A 94 4.27 3.41 -1.96
CA LEU A 94 5.63 2.86 -2.08
C LEU A 94 6.35 3.22 -3.38
N ARG A 95 5.65 3.66 -4.44
CA ARG A 95 6.27 3.88 -5.75
C ARG A 95 7.50 4.80 -5.70
N PRO A 96 7.45 5.99 -5.07
CA PRO A 96 8.61 6.87 -5.01
C PRO A 96 9.81 6.19 -4.37
N SER A 97 9.54 5.43 -3.31
CA SER A 97 10.49 4.71 -2.49
C SER A 97 11.18 3.54 -3.20
N VAL A 98 10.43 2.70 -3.92
CA VAL A 98 10.98 1.53 -4.63
C VAL A 98 11.58 1.90 -5.99
N LEU A 99 11.18 3.03 -6.58
CA LEU A 99 11.72 3.54 -7.84
C LEU A 99 12.96 4.42 -7.66
N ALA A 100 13.10 5.11 -6.51
CA ALA A 100 14.27 5.94 -6.21
C ALA A 100 15.49 5.15 -5.71
N ALA A 101 15.32 3.89 -5.30
CA ALA A 101 16.38 3.10 -4.67
C ALA A 101 17.04 2.10 -5.65
N PRO A 102 18.30 2.32 -6.07
CA PRO A 102 19.28 1.25 -6.10
C PRO A 102 19.84 1.11 -4.67
N GLY A 103 19.15 0.34 -3.80
CA GLY A 103 19.69 -0.06 -2.49
C GLY A 103 19.49 0.88 -1.28
N GLY A 104 18.46 1.73 -1.24
CA GLY A 104 18.21 2.64 -0.11
C GLY A 104 17.06 2.23 0.81
N ARG A 105 17.31 2.17 2.13
CA ARG A 105 16.29 2.03 3.19
C ARG A 105 15.37 3.26 3.23
N LEU A 106 14.08 3.04 3.45
CA LEU A 106 13.11 4.12 3.62
C LEU A 106 13.18 4.69 5.03
N ARG A 107 13.14 6.02 5.16
CA ARG A 107 13.01 6.69 6.46
C ARG A 107 11.62 6.39 7.03
N GLY A 108 11.57 5.50 8.01
CA GLY A 108 10.42 5.37 8.91
C GLY A 108 10.20 6.69 9.62
N HIS A 109 9.01 7.28 9.45
CA HIS A 109 8.59 8.39 10.28
C HIS A 109 8.18 7.81 11.64
N ALA A 110 8.87 8.27 12.68
CA ALA A 110 8.72 7.81 14.05
C ALA A 110 7.24 7.82 14.46
N ALA A 111 6.80 6.74 15.12
CA ALA A 111 5.59 6.78 15.91
C ALA A 111 5.77 7.88 16.96
N ALA A 112 4.84 8.84 17.00
CA ALA A 112 4.75 9.75 18.14
C ALA A 112 4.44 8.92 19.40
N PRO A 113 5.16 9.11 20.52
CA PRO A 113 4.75 8.52 21.79
C PRO A 113 3.51 9.28 22.29
N GLY A 114 2.52 8.52 22.76
CA GLY A 114 1.56 9.02 23.75
C GLY A 114 2.18 9.04 25.13
#